data_AF-H1KL19-F1
#
_entry.id   AF-H1KL19-F1
#
_cell.length_a   1.000
_cell.length_b   1.000
_cell.length_c   1.000
_cell.angle_alpha   90.00
_cell.angle_beta   90.00
_cell.angle_gamma   90.00
#
_symmetry.space_group_name_H-M   'P 1'
#
loop_
_entity.id
_entity.type
_entity.pdbx_description
1 polymer ?
#
loop_
_entity_poly.entity_id
_entity_poly.type
_entity_poly.pdbx_seq_one_letter_code
_entity_poly.pdbx_strand_id
1 'polypeptide(L)'
;MAWKLSNCRARITRLMQTVPASAISVRRFDQGYLQRRVNELNQRGRRLGLDEAPIANIPNNRAVLVDGVHVYVQLIDYHALLLDHGRETEASHRRLLQALHLHYAATDRVVEQFEVQRVDYHGPRLHAVVVTPAASERDRVLKALAFAATLKGTIEEAGRTMGGQRLSTRVRIGLDTGMAVAVNSGRGAEPEPLFLGSPANYAAKLAEGNEPGIFMSDRVRAVLDEGAVGMVQERRVALTQDSQYRYANMSQGRPSWDTNDGFTRAKVQEALRSLQNDAALSAVTASEAVFHFHHHEPPLRTIRFEDLMPSRTVRMPAVSVFADISGFTAYVDACIATGRVQEMTANLHVIRGEMAECSRDDFGGRKVRFIGDCLHGLIAEGSRVETDLPASVDSAVRLAGGLRSSFDLCKTMLPGVGALGLAIALELGPTPITRLGIRGERSVRCASSKAVSTSETLQSGLEGTQTALGPDATAAAPFRIRQLFRYGPVENLDYEAVETFLGGSPKVPAAPAATSPRPEFRAHAS
;
A
#
# COMPACT_ATOMS: atom_id res chain seq x y z
N MET A 1 -21.97 -10.87 -7.96
CA MET A 1 -21.90 -11.99 -6.99
C MET A 1 -22.08 -11.42 -5.60
N ALA A 2 -22.42 -12.22 -4.59
CA ALA A 2 -22.85 -11.74 -3.27
C ALA A 2 -22.06 -12.44 -2.16
N TRP A 3 -21.77 -11.71 -1.09
CA TRP A 3 -21.13 -12.27 0.10
C TRP A 3 -22.07 -13.27 0.79
N LYS A 4 -21.51 -14.36 1.32
CA LYS A 4 -22.26 -15.38 2.07
C LYS A 4 -21.45 -15.85 3.26
N LEU A 5 -22.09 -15.91 4.43
CA LEU A 5 -21.47 -16.36 5.66
C LEU A 5 -20.85 -17.77 5.55
N SER A 6 -21.53 -18.70 4.87
CA SER A 6 -21.03 -20.07 4.67
C SER A 6 -19.74 -20.11 3.84
N ASN A 7 -19.67 -19.29 2.79
CA ASN A 7 -18.50 -19.21 1.90
C ASN A 7 -17.32 -18.56 2.63
N CYS A 8 -17.58 -17.44 3.31
CA CYS A 8 -16.60 -16.74 4.13
C CYS A 8 -16.02 -17.67 5.22
N ARG A 9 -16.87 -18.37 5.97
CA ARG A 9 -16.42 -19.36 6.97
C ARG A 9 -15.56 -20.46 6.36
N ALA A 10 -15.98 -21.02 5.23
CA ALA A 10 -15.22 -22.07 4.54
C ALA A 10 -13.84 -21.57 4.07
N ARG A 11 -13.76 -20.35 3.53
CA ARG A 11 -12.49 -19.72 3.15
C ARG A 11 -11.58 -19.50 4.35
N ILE A 12 -12.08 -18.89 5.44
CA ILE A 12 -11.31 -18.66 6.67
C ILE A 12 -10.78 -20.00 7.22
N THR A 13 -11.63 -21.02 7.36
CA THR A 13 -11.21 -22.35 7.83
C THR A 13 -10.12 -22.96 6.95
N ARG A 14 -10.28 -22.87 5.62
CA ARG A 14 -9.24 -23.33 4.67
C ARG A 14 -7.94 -22.55 4.85
N LEU A 15 -8.00 -21.22 5.00
CA LEU A 15 -6.81 -20.39 5.18
C LEU A 15 -6.07 -20.71 6.47
N MET A 16 -6.80 -20.96 7.57
CA MET A 16 -6.21 -21.40 8.84
C MET A 16 -5.42 -22.71 8.70
N GLN A 17 -5.85 -23.61 7.81
CA GLN A 17 -5.15 -24.87 7.55
C GLN A 17 -3.91 -24.71 6.66
N THR A 18 -3.85 -23.67 5.82
CA THR A 18 -2.70 -23.47 4.91
C THR A 18 -1.44 -22.99 5.61
N VAL A 19 -1.57 -22.18 6.67
CA VAL A 19 -0.44 -21.66 7.45
C VAL A 19 -0.82 -21.66 8.94
N PRO A 20 -0.91 -22.84 9.59
CA PRO A 20 -1.26 -22.92 11.00
C PRO A 20 -0.10 -22.38 11.86
N ALA A 21 -0.42 -21.72 12.97
CA ALA A 21 0.58 -21.09 13.84
C ALA A 21 1.67 -22.07 14.32
N SER A 22 1.31 -23.33 14.58
CA SER A 22 2.25 -24.38 14.99
C SER A 22 3.27 -24.76 13.90
N ALA A 23 2.99 -24.50 12.63
CA ALA A 23 3.90 -24.76 11.51
C ALA A 23 4.80 -23.56 11.18
N ILE A 24 4.61 -22.41 11.84
CA ILE A 24 5.37 -21.20 11.55
C ILE A 24 6.70 -21.22 12.29
N SER A 25 7.79 -21.20 11.52
CA SER A 25 9.13 -21.03 12.06
C SER A 25 9.45 -19.54 12.21
N VAL A 26 9.72 -19.11 13.43
CA VAL A 26 10.24 -17.76 13.70
C VAL A 26 11.77 -17.83 13.76
N ARG A 27 12.43 -17.05 12.92
CA ARG A 27 13.89 -16.92 12.90
C ARG A 27 14.29 -15.51 13.32
N ARG A 28 15.49 -15.34 13.87
CA ARG A 28 16.09 -14.01 14.05
C ARG A 28 17.02 -13.72 12.88
N PHE A 29 17.01 -12.48 12.42
CA PHE A 29 18.00 -11.98 11.48
C PHE A 29 19.27 -11.64 12.26
N ASP A 30 20.31 -12.44 12.04
CA ASP A 30 21.63 -12.31 12.65
C ASP A 30 22.71 -12.71 11.63
N GLN A 31 23.98 -12.69 12.06
CA GLN A 31 25.09 -13.08 11.20
C GLN A 31 24.98 -14.54 10.73
N GLY A 32 24.43 -15.43 11.55
CA GLY A 32 24.20 -16.83 11.20
C GLY A 32 23.10 -17.00 10.15
N TYR A 33 22.04 -16.17 10.21
CA TYR A 33 21.02 -16.09 9.17
C TYR A 33 21.64 -15.69 7.83
N LEU A 34 22.45 -14.62 7.83
CA LEU A 34 23.14 -14.15 6.63
C LEU A 34 24.06 -15.22 6.04
N GLN A 35 24.87 -15.89 6.86
CA GLN A 35 25.78 -16.94 6.39
C GLN A 35 25.02 -18.11 5.74
N ARG A 36 23.92 -18.56 6.36
CA ARG A 36 23.04 -19.57 5.76
C ARG A 36 22.46 -19.09 4.44
N ARG A 37 22.03 -17.83 4.37
CA ARG A 37 21.45 -17.26 3.15
C ARG A 37 22.46 -17.17 2.01
N VAL A 38 23.70 -16.80 2.29
CA VAL A 38 24.81 -16.82 1.31
C VAL A 38 25.02 -18.23 0.78
N ASN A 39 25.09 -19.23 1.67
CA ASN A 39 25.27 -20.62 1.25
C ASN A 39 24.10 -21.11 0.37
N GLU A 40 22.86 -20.82 0.75
CA GLU A 40 21.65 -21.16 -0.02
C GLU A 40 21.63 -20.49 -1.41
N LEU A 41 22.12 -19.26 -1.53
CA LEU A 41 22.19 -18.54 -2.81
C LEU A 41 23.32 -19.07 -3.69
N ASN A 42 24.50 -19.31 -3.12
CA ASN A 42 25.64 -19.87 -3.84
C ASN A 42 25.30 -21.24 -4.45
N GLN A 43 24.56 -22.10 -3.74
CA GLN A 43 24.06 -23.38 -4.26
C GLN A 43 23.11 -23.22 -5.45
N ARG A 44 22.42 -22.08 -5.56
CA ARG A 44 21.53 -21.73 -6.67
C ARG A 44 22.23 -20.89 -7.76
N GLY A 45 23.54 -20.68 -7.64
CA GLY A 45 24.30 -19.81 -8.56
C GLY A 45 23.91 -18.33 -8.48
N ARG A 46 23.37 -17.88 -7.34
CA ARG A 46 22.95 -16.49 -7.09
C ARG A 46 23.83 -15.85 -6.02
N ARG A 47 23.93 -14.53 -6.03
CA ARG A 47 24.73 -13.72 -5.10
C ARG A 47 23.84 -12.85 -4.23
N LEU A 48 24.13 -12.81 -2.93
CA LEU A 48 23.47 -11.92 -1.98
C LEU A 48 23.78 -10.46 -2.33
N GLY A 49 22.78 -9.58 -2.26
CA GLY A 49 22.93 -8.15 -2.50
C GLY A 49 22.94 -7.76 -3.98
N LEU A 50 23.27 -8.69 -4.89
CA LEU A 50 23.22 -8.49 -6.34
C LEU A 50 21.99 -9.15 -6.96
N ASP A 51 21.84 -10.46 -6.80
CA ASP A 51 20.78 -11.24 -7.45
C ASP A 51 19.55 -11.40 -6.55
N GLU A 52 19.76 -11.46 -5.22
CA GLU A 52 18.68 -11.48 -4.23
C GLU A 52 19.06 -10.68 -2.97
N ALA A 53 18.10 -9.91 -2.46
CA ALA A 53 18.27 -9.15 -1.23
C ALA A 53 18.33 -10.07 0.02
N PRO A 54 18.86 -9.59 1.17
CA PRO A 54 19.06 -10.42 2.35
C PRO A 54 17.80 -11.08 2.90
N ILE A 55 16.67 -10.41 2.74
CA ILE A 55 15.37 -10.87 3.21
C ILE A 55 14.43 -10.93 1.99
N ALA A 56 14.64 -11.96 1.17
CA ALA A 56 13.85 -12.21 -0.03
C ALA A 56 13.23 -13.61 0.02
N ASN A 57 12.08 -13.78 -0.65
CA ASN A 57 11.42 -15.07 -0.84
C ASN A 57 11.17 -15.83 0.48
N ILE A 58 10.71 -15.12 1.52
CA ILE A 58 10.34 -15.74 2.80
C ILE A 58 9.18 -16.72 2.53
N PRO A 59 9.29 -18.00 2.92
CA PRO A 59 8.18 -18.94 2.82
C PRO A 59 6.98 -18.50 3.67
N ASN A 60 5.76 -18.83 3.25
CA ASN A 60 4.54 -18.43 3.95
C ASN A 60 4.46 -18.95 5.40
N ASN A 61 5.16 -20.05 5.71
CA ASN A 61 5.27 -20.60 7.07
C ASN A 61 6.53 -20.14 7.82
N ARG A 62 7.07 -18.96 7.48
CA ARG A 62 8.25 -18.39 8.14
C ARG A 62 8.03 -16.92 8.43
N ALA A 63 8.46 -16.52 9.61
CA ALA A 63 8.63 -15.13 10.00
C ALA A 63 10.08 -14.89 10.41
N VAL A 64 10.60 -13.69 10.12
CA VAL A 64 11.95 -13.30 10.51
C VAL A 64 11.87 -12.06 11.39
N LEU A 65 12.34 -12.15 12.63
CA LEU A 65 12.54 -11.00 13.50
C LEU A 65 13.78 -10.23 13.04
N VAL A 66 13.60 -8.95 12.74
CA VAL A 66 14.62 -8.10 12.17
C VAL A 66 14.73 -6.83 13.01
N ASP A 67 15.93 -6.59 13.52
CA ASP A 67 16.32 -5.28 14.01
C ASP A 67 16.86 -4.49 12.82
N GLY A 68 16.11 -3.50 12.35
CA GLY A 68 16.37 -2.79 11.12
C GLY A 68 16.05 -1.31 11.20
N VAL A 69 16.68 -0.53 10.32
CA VAL A 69 16.39 0.89 10.18
C VAL A 69 15.47 1.08 9.00
N HIS A 70 14.26 1.56 9.26
CA HIS A 70 13.22 1.77 8.28
C HIS A 70 13.34 3.17 7.70
N VAL A 71 13.35 3.28 6.39
CA VAL A 71 13.44 4.53 5.64
C VAL A 71 12.19 4.64 4.77
N TYR A 72 11.39 5.67 5.02
CA TYR A 72 10.25 6.03 4.20
C TYR A 72 10.53 7.32 3.45
N VAL A 73 10.27 7.31 2.15
CA VAL A 73 10.33 8.51 1.30
C VAL A 73 8.91 8.89 0.91
N GLN A 74 8.63 10.19 0.85
CA GLN A 74 7.42 10.80 0.31
C GLN A 74 7.80 11.83 -0.76
N LEU A 75 7.28 11.66 -1.98
CA LEU A 75 7.34 12.68 -3.02
C LEU A 75 6.29 13.76 -2.72
N ILE A 76 6.72 14.99 -2.41
CA ILE A 76 5.80 16.01 -1.87
C ILE A 76 4.99 16.73 -2.97
N ASP A 77 5.50 16.79 -4.20
CA ASP A 77 4.82 17.48 -5.32
C ASP A 77 3.89 16.53 -6.11
N TYR A 78 3.72 15.29 -5.65
CA TYR A 78 2.90 14.26 -6.29
C TYR A 78 1.46 14.72 -6.58
N HIS A 79 0.80 15.37 -5.62
CA HIS A 79 -0.57 15.86 -5.80
C HIS A 79 -0.67 16.99 -6.82
N ALA A 80 0.37 17.82 -6.96
CA ALA A 80 0.43 18.83 -8.00
C ALA A 80 0.57 18.19 -9.40
N LEU A 81 1.31 17.08 -9.51
CA LEU A 81 1.45 16.36 -10.78
C LEU A 81 0.15 15.69 -11.24
N LEU A 82 -0.68 15.22 -10.29
CA LEU A 82 -1.99 14.61 -10.53
C LEU A 82 -2.99 15.56 -11.20
N LEU A 83 -2.87 16.87 -10.95
CA LEU A 83 -3.86 17.86 -11.35
C LEU A 83 -3.39 18.69 -12.56
N ASP A 84 -4.34 19.03 -13.42
CA ASP A 84 -4.20 20.01 -14.48
C ASP A 84 -5.36 21.02 -14.36
N HIS A 85 -5.04 22.26 -14.02
CA HIS A 85 -6.04 23.29 -13.65
C HIS A 85 -7.09 22.79 -12.64
N GLY A 86 -6.65 22.01 -11.64
CA GLY A 86 -7.52 21.45 -10.58
C GLY A 86 -8.33 20.22 -10.98
N ARG A 87 -8.12 19.65 -12.17
CA ARG A 87 -8.84 18.48 -12.67
C ARG A 87 -7.88 17.34 -13.02
N GLU A 88 -8.35 16.11 -12.91
CA GLU A 88 -7.65 14.95 -13.43
C GLU A 88 -7.94 14.79 -14.93
N THR A 89 -6.87 14.76 -15.74
CA THR A 89 -6.96 14.57 -17.18
C THR A 89 -6.14 13.35 -17.59
N GLU A 90 -6.31 12.90 -18.83
CA GLU A 90 -5.45 11.86 -19.37
C GLU A 90 -3.98 12.32 -19.42
N ALA A 91 -3.75 13.59 -19.77
CA ALA A 91 -2.42 14.18 -19.79
C ALA A 91 -1.79 14.28 -18.40
N SER A 92 -2.55 14.65 -17.36
CA SER A 92 -2.04 14.70 -16.00
C SER A 92 -1.66 13.30 -15.48
N HIS A 93 -2.46 12.28 -15.78
CA HIS A 93 -2.13 10.88 -15.43
C HIS A 93 -0.89 10.38 -16.17
N ARG A 94 -0.74 10.70 -17.46
CA ARG A 94 0.47 10.36 -18.22
C ARG A 94 1.70 10.98 -17.57
N ARG A 95 1.66 12.26 -17.26
CA ARG A 95 2.75 12.99 -16.58
C ARG A 95 3.07 12.39 -15.22
N LEU A 96 2.05 12.08 -14.42
CA LEU A 96 2.24 11.44 -13.12
C LEU A 96 2.94 10.09 -13.24
N LEU A 97 2.45 9.21 -14.12
CA LEU A 97 3.03 7.88 -14.29
C LEU A 97 4.46 7.95 -14.83
N GLN A 98 4.77 8.93 -15.69
CA GLN A 98 6.15 9.20 -16.12
C GLN A 98 7.04 9.62 -14.94
N ALA A 99 6.56 10.52 -14.09
CA ALA A 99 7.31 10.93 -12.89
C ALA A 99 7.55 9.75 -11.95
N LEU A 100 6.52 8.97 -11.63
CA LEU A 100 6.65 7.79 -10.78
C LEU A 100 7.56 6.72 -11.41
N HIS A 101 7.47 6.50 -12.72
CA HIS A 101 8.34 5.55 -13.43
C HIS A 101 9.82 5.95 -13.32
N LEU A 102 10.13 7.21 -13.59
CA LEU A 102 11.48 7.77 -13.46
C LEU A 102 11.99 7.65 -12.02
N HIS A 103 11.19 8.10 -11.06
CA HIS A 103 11.59 8.13 -9.66
C HIS A 103 11.77 6.74 -9.07
N TYR A 104 10.89 5.77 -9.38
CA TYR A 104 11.06 4.38 -8.93
C TYR A 104 12.33 3.75 -9.52
N ALA A 105 12.64 4.02 -10.78
CA ALA A 105 13.88 3.52 -11.40
C ALA A 105 15.11 4.17 -10.74
N ALA A 106 15.07 5.47 -10.47
CA ALA A 106 16.15 6.20 -9.82
C ALA A 106 16.42 5.71 -8.39
N THR A 107 15.36 5.51 -7.59
CA THR A 107 15.48 5.02 -6.22
C THR A 107 15.99 3.59 -6.15
N ASP A 108 15.58 2.73 -7.09
CA ASP A 108 16.07 1.35 -7.19
C ASP A 108 17.60 1.29 -7.38
N ARG A 109 18.22 2.25 -8.08
CA ARG A 109 19.69 2.30 -8.23
C ARG A 109 20.39 2.66 -6.94
N VAL A 110 19.81 3.55 -6.15
CA VAL A 110 20.36 3.88 -4.83
C VAL A 110 20.19 2.70 -3.87
N VAL A 111 19.05 2.00 -3.94
CA VAL A 111 18.80 0.78 -3.16
C VAL A 111 19.88 -0.27 -3.44
N GLU A 112 20.25 -0.48 -4.70
CA GLU A 112 21.33 -1.40 -5.09
C GLU A 112 22.70 -0.96 -4.58
N GLN A 113 23.07 0.31 -4.78
CA GLN A 113 24.36 0.85 -4.37
C GLN A 113 24.63 0.71 -2.87
N PHE A 114 23.57 0.75 -2.06
CA PHE A 114 23.65 0.60 -0.62
C PHE A 114 23.25 -0.79 -0.15
N GLU A 115 22.92 -1.74 -1.04
CA GLU A 115 22.45 -3.09 -0.69
C GLU A 115 21.30 -3.06 0.33
N VAL A 116 20.35 -2.16 0.14
CA VAL A 116 19.20 -1.96 1.02
C VAL A 116 18.06 -2.88 0.59
N GLN A 117 17.25 -3.35 1.54
CA GLN A 117 16.04 -4.09 1.21
C GLN A 117 14.94 -3.10 0.80
N ARG A 118 14.60 -3.02 -0.49
CA ARG A 118 13.33 -2.41 -0.90
C ARG A 118 12.16 -3.28 -0.40
N VAL A 119 11.18 -2.66 0.25
CA VAL A 119 9.96 -3.33 0.72
C VAL A 119 8.84 -3.11 -0.28
N ASP A 120 8.43 -1.86 -0.49
CA ASP A 120 7.33 -1.53 -1.40
C ASP A 120 7.47 -0.12 -1.97
N TYR A 121 6.78 0.10 -3.09
CA TYR A 121 6.41 1.45 -3.53
C TYR A 121 4.89 1.58 -3.50
N HIS A 122 4.36 2.67 -2.97
CA HIS A 122 2.93 2.97 -3.01
C HIS A 122 2.65 4.44 -3.33
N GLY A 123 2.24 4.68 -4.58
CA GLY A 123 2.04 6.02 -5.12
C GLY A 123 3.31 6.87 -4.94
N PRO A 124 3.27 7.95 -4.15
CA PRO A 124 4.44 8.78 -3.91
C PRO A 124 5.41 8.24 -2.86
N ARG A 125 5.18 7.04 -2.30
CA ARG A 125 5.98 6.52 -1.19
C ARG A 125 6.88 5.37 -1.60
N LEU A 126 8.09 5.37 -1.06
CA LEU A 126 9.00 4.23 -1.02
C LEU A 126 9.18 3.81 0.44
N HIS A 127 9.12 2.50 0.70
CA HIS A 127 9.59 1.91 1.94
C HIS A 127 10.82 1.04 1.66
N ALA A 128 11.90 1.32 2.38
CA ALA A 128 13.12 0.53 2.38
C ALA A 128 13.59 0.23 3.81
N VAL A 129 14.35 -0.85 3.99
CA VAL A 129 14.89 -1.25 5.30
C VAL A 129 16.37 -1.59 5.17
N VAL A 130 17.18 -0.97 6.03
CA VAL A 130 18.59 -1.28 6.21
C VAL A 130 18.73 -2.33 7.30
N VAL A 131 19.14 -3.54 6.91
CA VAL A 131 19.30 -4.69 7.82
C VAL A 131 20.75 -5.13 7.98
N THR A 132 21.66 -4.61 7.16
CA THR A 132 23.10 -4.89 7.22
C THR A 132 23.89 -3.63 7.56
N PRO A 133 24.97 -3.74 8.38
CA PRO A 133 25.48 -4.97 8.99
C PRO A 133 24.59 -5.49 10.14
N ALA A 134 24.54 -6.82 10.33
CA ALA A 134 23.69 -7.42 11.35
C ALA A 134 24.18 -7.13 12.79
N ALA A 135 25.49 -6.96 12.96
CA ALA A 135 26.13 -6.87 14.28
C ALA A 135 26.01 -5.50 14.98
N SER A 136 25.73 -4.42 14.23
CA SER A 136 25.81 -3.05 14.76
C SER A 136 24.61 -2.22 14.32
N GLU A 137 23.75 -1.88 15.28
CA GLU A 137 22.61 -0.96 15.04
C GLU A 137 23.11 0.43 14.63
N ARG A 138 24.17 0.93 15.27
CA ARG A 138 24.77 2.23 14.95
C ARG A 138 25.22 2.30 13.50
N ASP A 139 25.89 1.26 12.99
CA ASP A 139 26.34 1.25 11.59
C ASP A 139 25.16 1.16 10.62
N ARG A 140 24.08 0.43 10.97
CA ARG A 140 22.85 0.44 10.18
C ARG A 140 22.21 1.83 10.14
N VAL A 141 22.19 2.55 11.27
CA VAL A 141 21.66 3.92 11.35
C VAL A 141 22.49 4.88 10.48
N LEU A 142 23.82 4.86 10.60
CA LEU A 142 24.70 5.69 9.77
C LEU A 142 24.53 5.38 8.28
N LYS A 143 24.47 4.09 7.93
CA LYS A 143 24.20 3.65 6.54
C LYS A 143 22.83 4.12 6.05
N ALA A 144 21.79 4.07 6.89
CA ALA A 144 20.46 4.54 6.53
C ALA A 144 20.40 6.06 6.30
N LEU A 145 21.13 6.84 7.08
CA LEU A 145 21.24 8.29 6.90
C LEU A 145 22.02 8.65 5.62
N ALA A 146 23.11 7.94 5.36
CA ALA A 146 23.86 8.06 4.11
C ALA A 146 22.96 7.73 2.88
N PHE A 147 22.24 6.61 2.97
CA PHE A 147 21.26 6.18 1.97
C PHE A 147 20.16 7.22 1.76
N ALA A 148 19.58 7.78 2.83
CA ALA A 148 18.56 8.82 2.75
C ALA A 148 19.07 10.10 2.07
N ALA A 149 20.28 10.54 2.40
CA ALA A 149 20.91 11.70 1.76
C ALA A 149 21.14 11.47 0.25
N THR A 150 21.64 10.30 -0.13
CA THR A 150 21.80 9.93 -1.54
C THR A 150 20.45 9.81 -2.24
N LEU A 151 19.44 9.16 -1.65
CA LEU A 151 18.10 9.06 -2.21
C LEU A 151 17.51 10.44 -2.53
N LYS A 152 17.57 11.36 -1.55
CA LYS A 152 17.10 12.74 -1.73
C LYS A 152 17.79 13.40 -2.91
N GLY A 153 19.12 13.35 -2.96
CA GLY A 153 19.91 13.94 -4.04
C GLY A 153 19.58 13.34 -5.41
N THR A 154 19.47 12.01 -5.49
CA THR A 154 19.19 11.29 -6.73
C THR A 154 17.79 11.58 -7.27
N ILE A 155 16.74 11.55 -6.44
CA ILE A 155 15.36 11.81 -6.87
C ILE A 155 15.23 13.24 -7.41
N GLU A 156 15.73 14.21 -6.64
CA GLU A 156 15.64 15.63 -7.02
C GLU A 156 16.44 15.91 -8.29
N GLU A 157 17.65 15.36 -8.43
CA GLU A 157 18.49 15.57 -9.60
C GLU A 157 18.00 14.81 -10.85
N ALA A 158 17.48 13.59 -10.70
CA ALA A 158 16.90 12.84 -11.81
C ALA A 158 15.67 13.58 -12.37
N GLY A 159 14.80 14.07 -11.49
CA GLY A 159 13.66 14.90 -11.88
C GLY A 159 14.10 16.13 -12.69
N ARG A 160 15.10 16.87 -12.19
CA ARG A 160 15.62 18.08 -12.85
C ARG A 160 16.27 17.80 -14.21
N THR A 161 17.13 16.79 -14.28
CA THR A 161 18.02 16.57 -15.44
C THR A 161 17.43 15.67 -16.51
N MET A 162 16.57 14.72 -16.15
CA MET A 162 15.99 13.75 -17.09
C MET A 162 14.51 14.01 -17.36
N GLY A 163 13.76 14.50 -16.36
CA GLY A 163 12.33 14.79 -16.51
C GLY A 163 11.99 16.25 -16.79
N GLY A 164 12.96 17.15 -16.65
CA GLY A 164 12.76 18.60 -16.68
C GLY A 164 11.83 19.10 -15.56
N GLN A 165 11.46 20.38 -15.61
CA GLN A 165 10.58 21.00 -14.60
C GLN A 165 9.24 20.27 -14.40
N ARG A 166 8.78 19.50 -15.39
CA ARG A 166 7.48 18.81 -15.38
C ARG A 166 7.44 17.56 -14.51
N LEU A 167 8.58 16.92 -14.24
CA LEU A 167 8.65 15.69 -13.42
C LEU A 167 9.51 15.88 -12.15
N SER A 168 10.10 17.06 -11.97
CA SER A 168 10.79 17.45 -10.74
C SER A 168 9.88 17.31 -9.52
N THR A 169 10.44 16.77 -8.44
CA THR A 169 9.80 16.76 -7.14
C THR A 169 10.84 16.88 -6.04
N ARG A 170 10.43 17.49 -4.94
CA ARG A 170 11.13 17.48 -3.66
C ARG A 170 10.72 16.25 -2.86
N VAL A 171 11.54 15.91 -1.88
CA VAL A 171 11.25 14.74 -1.03
C VAL A 171 11.32 15.05 0.45
N ARG A 172 10.49 14.31 1.18
CA ARG A 172 10.50 14.21 2.63
C ARG A 172 10.81 12.78 3.02
N ILE A 173 11.80 12.57 3.87
CA ILE A 173 12.26 11.23 4.27
C ILE A 173 12.15 11.09 5.78
N GLY A 174 11.52 10.01 6.24
CA GLY A 174 11.40 9.64 7.65
C GLY A 174 12.21 8.40 7.97
N LEU A 175 12.90 8.40 9.11
CA LEU A 175 13.70 7.26 9.59
C LEU A 175 13.33 6.88 11.02
N ASP A 176 13.17 5.58 11.26
CA ASP A 176 13.11 5.01 12.61
C ASP A 176 13.88 3.68 12.67
N THR A 177 14.32 3.30 13.86
CA THR A 177 15.05 2.04 14.12
C THR A 177 14.31 1.20 15.15
N GLY A 178 14.41 -0.12 15.01
CA GLY A 178 13.90 -1.05 16.00
C GLY A 178 13.57 -2.42 15.44
N MET A 179 12.92 -3.23 16.29
CA MET A 179 12.49 -4.58 15.95
C MET A 179 11.22 -4.56 15.09
N ALA A 180 11.22 -5.35 14.02
CA ALA A 180 10.08 -5.62 13.15
C ALA A 180 10.03 -7.10 12.79
N VAL A 181 8.89 -7.56 12.27
CA VAL A 181 8.72 -8.90 11.72
C VAL A 181 8.67 -8.83 10.21
N ALA A 182 9.62 -9.47 9.55
CA ALA A 182 9.58 -9.68 8.11
C ALA A 182 8.82 -10.96 7.76
N VAL A 183 7.81 -10.82 6.90
CA VAL A 183 6.99 -11.92 6.37
C VAL A 183 6.77 -11.72 4.87
N ASN A 184 6.37 -12.77 4.17
CA ASN A 184 5.81 -12.66 2.83
C ASN A 184 4.31 -12.94 2.92
N SER A 185 3.48 -12.00 2.48
CA SER A 185 2.02 -12.20 2.40
C SER A 185 1.50 -12.31 0.98
N GLY A 186 2.40 -12.28 -0.01
CA GLY A 186 2.06 -12.40 -1.41
C GLY A 186 1.67 -13.82 -1.81
N ARG A 187 1.02 -13.99 -2.97
CA ARG A 187 0.64 -15.30 -3.51
C ARG A 187 1.06 -15.43 -4.97
N GLY A 188 1.49 -16.63 -5.35
CA GLY A 188 1.86 -16.94 -6.74
C GLY A 188 2.92 -15.97 -7.27
N ALA A 189 2.63 -15.35 -8.41
CA ALA A 189 3.50 -14.36 -9.06
C ALA A 189 3.45 -12.95 -8.44
N GLU A 190 2.75 -12.76 -7.32
CA GLU A 190 2.61 -11.47 -6.63
C GLU A 190 3.19 -11.53 -5.20
N PRO A 191 4.52 -11.72 -5.03
CA PRO A 191 5.15 -11.67 -3.72
C PRO A 191 5.00 -10.26 -3.12
N GLU A 192 4.75 -10.20 -1.82
CA GLU A 192 4.60 -8.96 -1.06
C GLU A 192 5.46 -9.11 0.20
N PRO A 193 6.77 -8.78 0.12
CA PRO A 193 7.60 -8.73 1.30
C PRO A 193 7.10 -7.58 2.17
N LEU A 194 6.98 -7.83 3.47
CA LEU A 194 6.55 -6.84 4.43
C LEU A 194 7.43 -6.86 5.66
N PHE A 195 7.56 -5.69 6.27
CA PHE A 195 8.10 -5.52 7.61
C PHE A 195 7.04 -4.89 8.50
N LEU A 196 6.67 -5.60 9.57
CA LEU A 196 5.58 -5.23 10.46
C LEU A 196 6.12 -4.84 11.83
N GLY A 197 5.67 -3.71 12.36
CA GLY A 197 6.04 -3.22 13.70
C GLY A 197 6.14 -1.70 13.76
N SER A 198 6.36 -1.17 14.96
CA SER A 198 6.46 0.28 15.18
C SER A 198 7.45 1.02 14.28
N PRO A 199 8.67 0.53 13.97
CA PRO A 199 9.63 1.33 13.23
C PRO A 199 9.19 1.64 11.78
N ALA A 200 8.50 0.72 11.11
CA ALA A 200 7.95 0.99 9.77
C ALA A 200 6.90 2.12 9.82
N ASN A 201 5.93 1.99 10.71
CA ASN A 201 4.83 2.94 10.87
C ASN A 201 5.34 4.33 11.31
N TYR A 202 6.30 4.37 12.24
CA TYR A 202 6.82 5.62 12.74
C TYR A 202 7.70 6.34 11.71
N ALA A 203 8.51 5.61 10.94
CA ALA A 203 9.23 6.18 9.79
C ALA A 203 8.27 6.76 8.74
N ALA A 204 7.16 6.06 8.43
CA ALA A 204 6.12 6.58 7.53
C ALA A 204 5.51 7.89 8.04
N LYS A 205 5.15 7.94 9.33
CA LYS A 205 4.65 9.14 10.02
C LYS A 205 5.61 10.32 10.02
N LEU A 206 6.92 10.07 10.07
CA LEU A 206 7.93 11.12 9.94
C LEU A 206 8.04 11.62 8.49
N ALA A 207 7.85 10.73 7.51
CA ALA A 207 7.85 11.05 6.08
C ALA A 207 6.58 11.79 5.61
N GLU A 208 5.50 11.78 6.40
CA GLU A 208 4.30 12.59 6.15
C GLU A 208 4.56 14.08 6.37
N GLY A 209 4.05 14.92 5.45
CA GLY A 209 4.13 16.37 5.52
C GLY A 209 4.61 17.01 4.21
N ASN A 210 4.54 18.33 4.15
CA ASN A 210 4.87 19.11 2.95
C ASN A 210 6.25 19.77 3.02
N GLU A 211 6.95 19.67 4.15
CA GLU A 211 8.29 20.22 4.31
C GLU A 211 9.35 19.21 3.86
N PRO A 212 10.19 19.54 2.86
CA PRO A 212 11.24 18.65 2.38
C PRO A 212 12.35 18.50 3.42
N GLY A 213 13.06 17.37 3.36
CA GLY A 213 14.19 17.10 4.25
C GLY A 213 14.22 15.68 4.77
N ILE A 214 15.16 15.43 5.69
CA ILE A 214 15.36 14.13 6.33
C ILE A 214 15.05 14.29 7.81
N PHE A 215 14.10 13.51 8.29
CA PHE A 215 13.55 13.52 9.64
C PHE A 215 13.83 12.17 10.28
N MET A 216 14.41 12.16 11.47
CA MET A 216 14.72 10.94 12.20
C MET A 216 13.96 10.92 13.53
N SER A 217 13.70 9.74 14.07
CA SER A 217 13.10 9.56 15.39
C SER A 217 14.11 9.81 16.52
N ASP A 218 13.62 9.94 17.76
CA ASP A 218 14.46 9.98 18.95
C ASP A 218 15.13 8.63 19.22
N ARG A 219 14.59 7.51 18.70
CA ARG A 219 15.31 6.22 18.74
C ARG A 219 16.56 6.26 17.88
N VAL A 220 16.46 6.84 16.68
CA VAL A 220 17.62 7.04 15.81
C VAL A 220 18.63 7.99 16.45
N ARG A 221 18.17 9.08 17.09
CA ARG A 221 19.04 9.99 17.86
C ARG A 221 19.76 9.29 18.99
N ALA A 222 19.05 8.49 19.77
CA ALA A 222 19.62 7.75 20.89
C ALA A 222 20.76 6.81 20.44
N VAL A 223 20.60 6.12 19.31
CA VAL A 223 21.66 5.26 18.73
C VAL A 223 22.90 6.06 18.31
N LEU A 224 22.74 7.34 17.99
CA LEU A 224 23.80 8.26 17.61
C LEU A 224 24.36 9.08 18.78
N ASP A 225 23.91 8.81 20.01
CA ASP A 225 24.23 9.57 21.23
C ASP A 225 23.80 11.05 21.14
N GLU A 226 22.70 11.32 20.42
CA GLU A 226 22.12 12.66 20.33
C GLU A 226 20.94 12.83 21.30
N GLY A 227 20.76 14.06 21.77
CA GLY A 227 19.64 14.41 22.65
C GLY A 227 18.29 14.26 21.96
N ALA A 228 17.33 13.67 22.66
CA ALA A 228 15.93 13.60 22.22
C ALA A 228 15.35 15.01 22.02
N VAL A 229 14.56 15.18 20.96
CA VAL A 229 13.86 16.45 20.67
C VAL A 229 12.38 16.37 20.99
N GLY A 230 11.84 15.16 21.19
CA GLY A 230 10.45 14.88 21.48
C GLY A 230 9.58 14.72 20.23
N MET A 231 8.52 13.94 20.35
CA MET A 231 7.63 13.51 19.25
C MET A 231 7.16 14.64 18.32
N VAL A 232 6.87 15.82 18.87
CA VAL A 232 6.42 16.97 18.07
C VAL A 232 7.56 17.55 17.23
N GLN A 233 8.75 17.65 17.81
CA GLN A 233 9.91 18.25 17.15
C GLN A 233 10.55 17.31 16.14
N GLU A 234 10.52 15.99 16.35
CA GLU A 234 11.01 15.02 15.37
C GLU A 234 10.34 15.18 13.99
N ARG A 235 9.07 15.59 13.96
CA ARG A 235 8.34 15.85 12.70
C ARG A 235 8.61 17.23 12.10
N ARG A 236 9.17 18.17 12.87
CA ARG A 236 9.37 19.58 12.47
C ARG A 236 10.83 19.91 12.15
N VAL A 237 11.77 19.24 12.80
CA VAL A 237 13.21 19.53 12.70
C VAL A 237 13.85 18.55 11.73
N ALA A 238 14.05 19.00 10.49
CA ALA A 238 14.85 18.29 9.51
C ALA A 238 16.34 18.35 9.88
N LEU A 239 17.10 17.33 9.49
CA LEU A 239 18.56 17.38 9.53
C LEU A 239 19.08 18.52 8.65
N THR A 240 20.01 19.31 9.21
CA THR A 240 20.78 20.28 8.41
C THR A 240 21.61 19.55 7.37
N GLN A 241 21.94 20.24 6.27
CA GLN A 241 22.74 19.66 5.19
C GLN A 241 24.12 19.17 5.70
N ASP A 242 24.76 19.96 6.56
CA ASP A 242 26.02 19.56 7.20
C ASP A 242 25.87 18.28 8.03
N SER A 243 24.76 18.13 8.76
CA SER A 243 24.49 16.91 9.54
C SER A 243 24.28 15.70 8.62
N GLN A 244 23.58 15.88 7.50
CA GLN A 244 23.38 14.81 6.51
C GLN A 244 24.72 14.31 5.97
N TYR A 245 25.61 15.22 5.59
CA TYR A 245 26.95 14.87 5.08
C TYR A 245 27.86 14.29 6.15
N ARG A 246 27.81 14.84 7.37
CA ARG A 246 28.49 14.29 8.54
C ARG A 246 28.17 12.81 8.75
N TYR A 247 26.89 12.43 8.84
CA TYR A 247 26.55 11.02 9.04
C TYR A 247 26.89 10.16 7.83
N ALA A 248 26.73 10.70 6.62
CA ALA A 248 27.13 9.99 5.40
C ALA A 248 28.64 9.67 5.41
N ASN A 249 29.48 10.61 5.81
CA ASN A 249 30.92 10.42 5.95
C ASN A 249 31.27 9.48 7.11
N MET A 250 30.61 9.60 8.26
CA MET A 250 30.76 8.67 9.38
C MET A 250 30.41 7.23 8.99
N SER A 251 29.43 7.02 8.10
CA SER A 251 29.11 5.69 7.57
C SER A 251 30.27 5.04 6.79
N GLN A 252 31.23 5.84 6.34
CA GLN A 252 32.46 5.42 5.67
C GLN A 252 33.68 5.41 6.60
N GLY A 253 33.46 5.50 7.92
CA GLY A 253 34.53 5.55 8.91
C GLY A 253 35.29 6.88 8.98
N ARG A 254 34.77 7.96 8.37
CA ARG A 254 35.38 9.29 8.45
C ARG A 254 35.03 9.99 9.77
N PRO A 255 35.83 10.99 10.19
CA PRO A 255 35.58 11.71 11.43
C PRO A 255 34.26 12.48 11.44
N SER A 256 33.69 12.70 12.63
CA SER A 256 32.39 13.37 12.83
C SER A 256 32.37 14.86 12.49
N TRP A 257 33.52 15.47 12.20
CA TRP A 257 33.62 16.85 11.71
C TRP A 257 33.72 16.96 10.19
N ASP A 258 33.82 15.84 9.45
CA ASP A 258 33.83 15.87 7.98
C ASP A 258 32.41 16.09 7.45
N THR A 259 32.11 17.31 7.02
CA THR A 259 30.84 17.71 6.42
C THR A 259 30.91 17.81 4.89
N ASN A 260 31.95 17.26 4.25
CA ASN A 260 32.09 17.31 2.80
C ASN A 260 31.04 16.44 2.08
N ASP A 261 30.50 16.94 0.97
CA ASP A 261 29.45 16.27 0.19
C ASP A 261 29.99 15.23 -0.80
N GLY A 262 31.32 15.04 -0.90
CA GLY A 262 31.98 14.29 -1.95
C GLY A 262 31.52 12.84 -2.07
N PHE A 263 31.32 12.14 -0.94
CA PHE A 263 30.79 10.77 -0.92
C PHE A 263 29.35 10.73 -1.47
N THR A 264 28.46 11.54 -0.91
CA THR A 264 27.05 11.60 -1.31
C THR A 264 26.92 11.99 -2.78
N ARG A 265 27.66 13.03 -3.22
CA ARG A 265 27.66 13.49 -4.62
C ARG A 265 28.16 12.41 -5.56
N ALA A 266 29.23 11.70 -5.22
CA ALA A 266 29.74 10.60 -6.04
C ALA A 266 28.68 9.50 -6.23
N LYS A 267 27.97 9.12 -5.15
CA LYS A 267 26.89 8.11 -5.20
C LYS A 267 25.68 8.58 -6.01
N VAL A 268 25.26 9.84 -5.86
CA VAL A 268 24.20 10.43 -6.70
C VAL A 268 24.59 10.37 -8.18
N GLN A 269 25.81 10.78 -8.52
CA GLN A 269 26.27 10.76 -9.92
C GLN A 269 26.40 9.33 -10.48
N GLU A 270 26.80 8.37 -9.65
CA GLU A 270 26.82 6.95 -10.02
C GLU A 270 25.40 6.44 -10.35
N ALA A 271 24.40 6.81 -9.54
CA ALA A 271 23.02 6.38 -9.73
C ALA A 271 22.42 6.99 -11.01
N LEU A 272 22.64 8.28 -11.24
CA LEU A 272 22.18 8.99 -12.44
C LEU A 272 22.81 8.43 -13.71
N ARG A 273 24.11 8.13 -13.70
CA ARG A 273 24.79 7.49 -14.84
C ARG A 273 24.21 6.11 -15.14
N SER A 274 23.92 5.30 -14.11
CA SER A 274 23.27 4.00 -14.30
C SER A 274 21.89 4.15 -14.95
N LEU A 275 21.09 5.09 -14.46
CA LEU A 275 19.75 5.38 -14.98
C LEU A 275 19.78 5.88 -16.43
N GLN A 276 20.74 6.75 -16.78
CA GLN A 276 20.96 7.23 -18.15
C GLN A 276 21.33 6.09 -19.09
N ASN A 277 22.18 5.16 -18.64
CA ASN A 277 22.57 3.99 -19.43
C ASN A 277 21.36 3.08 -19.70
N ASP A 278 20.48 2.85 -18.71
CA ASP A 278 19.27 2.06 -18.92
C ASP A 278 18.32 2.74 -19.92
N ALA A 279 18.18 4.07 -19.83
CA ALA A 279 17.33 4.83 -20.72
C ALA A 279 17.84 4.76 -22.17
N ALA A 280 19.16 4.90 -22.36
CA ALA A 280 19.80 4.75 -23.66
C ALA A 280 19.63 3.34 -24.22
N LEU A 281 19.84 2.30 -23.40
CA LEU A 281 19.63 0.91 -23.80
C LEU A 281 18.16 0.65 -24.16
N SER A 282 17.23 1.19 -23.36
CA SER A 282 15.79 1.06 -23.61
C SER A 282 15.37 1.76 -24.89
N ALA A 283 15.94 2.92 -25.23
CA ALA A 283 15.64 3.60 -26.49
C ALA A 283 16.07 2.80 -27.73
N VAL A 284 17.10 1.96 -27.60
CA VAL A 284 17.58 1.08 -28.69
C VAL A 284 16.82 -0.24 -28.74
N THR A 285 16.41 -0.77 -27.58
CA THR A 285 15.85 -2.15 -27.46
C THR A 285 14.34 -2.19 -27.25
N ALA A 286 13.70 -1.05 -27.01
CA ALA A 286 12.28 -0.94 -26.68
C ALA A 286 11.67 0.38 -27.16
N SER A 287 10.33 0.47 -27.17
CA SER A 287 9.66 1.76 -27.26
C SER A 287 9.92 2.56 -25.97
N GLU A 288 10.10 3.87 -26.12
CA GLU A 288 10.12 4.85 -25.01
C GLU A 288 8.96 4.59 -24.03
N ALA A 289 9.12 4.93 -22.75
CA ALA A 289 8.11 4.73 -21.70
C ALA A 289 6.90 5.68 -21.87
N VAL A 290 6.22 5.56 -23.00
CA VAL A 290 5.01 6.32 -23.35
C VAL A 290 3.81 5.58 -22.79
N PHE A 291 3.03 6.28 -21.97
CA PHE A 291 1.81 5.71 -21.39
C PHE A 291 0.65 5.82 -22.39
N HIS A 292 0.22 4.65 -22.87
CA HIS A 292 -0.98 4.49 -23.69
C HIS A 292 -2.09 3.85 -22.86
N PHE A 293 -3.26 4.48 -22.92
CA PHE A 293 -4.39 4.13 -22.08
C PHE A 293 -5.44 3.34 -22.85
N HIS A 294 -6.04 2.36 -22.18
CA HIS A 294 -7.21 1.64 -22.67
C HIS A 294 -8.21 1.40 -21.52
N HIS A 295 -9.46 1.16 -21.89
CA HIS A 295 -10.50 0.72 -20.95
C HIS A 295 -10.44 -0.81 -20.78
N HIS A 296 -10.73 -1.29 -19.58
CA HIS A 296 -10.76 -2.71 -19.25
C HIS A 296 -12.20 -3.11 -18.91
N GLU A 297 -12.73 -4.13 -19.57
CA GLU A 297 -14.08 -4.62 -19.31
C GLU A 297 -14.18 -5.25 -17.90
N PRO A 298 -15.06 -4.74 -17.00
CA PRO A 298 -15.33 -5.39 -15.73
C PRO A 298 -15.76 -6.86 -15.90
N PRO A 299 -15.46 -7.76 -14.94
CA PRO A 299 -14.96 -7.47 -13.60
C PRO A 299 -13.44 -7.29 -13.54
N LEU A 300 -12.98 -6.36 -12.68
CA LEU A 300 -11.57 -5.98 -12.58
C LEU A 300 -10.65 -7.12 -12.11
N ARG A 301 -11.17 -8.16 -11.46
CA ARG A 301 -10.39 -9.36 -11.08
C ARG A 301 -9.65 -10.01 -12.26
N THR A 302 -10.10 -9.77 -13.49
CA THR A 302 -9.51 -10.32 -14.72
C THR A 302 -8.24 -9.57 -15.17
N ILE A 303 -7.94 -8.42 -14.56
CA ILE A 303 -6.69 -7.68 -14.82
C ILE A 303 -5.49 -8.50 -14.35
N ARG A 304 -4.64 -8.90 -15.29
CA ARG A 304 -3.34 -9.52 -15.01
C ARG A 304 -2.26 -8.46 -15.03
N PHE A 305 -1.64 -8.18 -13.88
CA PHE A 305 -0.61 -7.14 -13.79
C PHE A 305 0.61 -7.46 -14.66
N GLU A 306 0.95 -8.74 -14.82
CA GLU A 306 2.06 -9.20 -15.68
C GLU A 306 1.94 -8.73 -17.14
N ASP A 307 0.71 -8.51 -17.63
CA ASP A 307 0.45 -8.01 -18.98
C ASP A 307 0.54 -6.48 -19.09
N LEU A 308 0.58 -5.76 -17.95
CA LEU A 308 0.56 -4.31 -17.93
C LEU A 308 1.98 -3.74 -17.98
N MET A 309 2.12 -2.68 -18.76
CA MET A 309 3.35 -1.93 -18.96
C MET A 309 2.99 -0.50 -19.40
N PRO A 310 3.94 0.46 -19.51
CA PRO A 310 3.61 1.82 -19.90
C PRO A 310 2.72 1.90 -21.16
N SER A 311 3.11 1.20 -22.24
CA SER A 311 2.35 1.15 -23.50
C SER A 311 1.04 0.36 -23.46
N ARG A 312 0.72 -0.30 -22.33
CA ARG A 312 -0.52 -1.05 -22.10
C ARG A 312 -1.03 -0.77 -20.69
N THR A 313 -1.42 0.48 -20.45
CA THR A 313 -1.94 0.92 -19.16
C THR A 313 -3.46 0.97 -19.20
N VAL A 314 -4.13 0.39 -18.21
CA VAL A 314 -5.58 0.57 -18.06
C VAL A 314 -5.83 1.97 -17.51
N ARG A 315 -6.85 2.69 -17.99
CA ARG A 315 -7.35 3.93 -17.37
C ARG A 315 -8.86 4.00 -17.59
N MET A 316 -9.61 3.93 -16.51
CA MET A 316 -11.07 4.03 -16.49
C MET A 316 -11.53 4.57 -15.14
N PRO A 317 -12.76 5.12 -15.01
CA PRO A 317 -13.37 5.31 -13.71
C PRO A 317 -13.40 3.99 -12.92
N ALA A 318 -12.97 4.04 -11.66
CA ALA A 318 -13.05 2.93 -10.73
C ALA A 318 -13.20 3.47 -9.31
N VAL A 319 -13.81 2.68 -8.43
CA VAL A 319 -13.83 2.98 -7.01
C VAL A 319 -12.59 2.38 -6.36
N SER A 320 -11.75 3.24 -5.78
CA SER A 320 -10.65 2.84 -4.91
C SER A 320 -11.16 2.51 -3.52
N VAL A 321 -10.69 1.38 -2.99
CA VAL A 321 -11.09 0.82 -1.70
C VAL A 321 -9.84 0.67 -0.84
N PHE A 322 -9.79 1.41 0.26
CA PHE A 322 -8.81 1.22 1.32
C PHE A 322 -9.49 0.56 2.51
N ALA A 323 -8.92 -0.54 3.01
CA ALA A 323 -9.42 -1.23 4.20
C ALA A 323 -8.23 -1.60 5.12
N ASP A 324 -8.11 -0.87 6.23
CA ASP A 324 -6.96 -0.90 7.15
C ASP A 324 -7.31 -1.56 8.48
N ILE A 325 -6.40 -2.39 9.00
CA ILE A 325 -6.63 -3.11 10.24
C ILE A 325 -6.24 -2.21 11.42
N SER A 326 -7.21 -1.47 11.93
CA SER A 326 -7.00 -0.55 13.05
C SER A 326 -6.45 -1.28 14.29
N GLY A 327 -5.38 -0.73 14.85
CA GLY A 327 -4.67 -1.29 16.01
C GLY A 327 -3.62 -2.36 15.67
N PHE A 328 -3.44 -2.71 14.40
CA PHE A 328 -2.55 -3.81 14.02
C PHE A 328 -1.08 -3.59 14.39
N THR A 329 -0.55 -2.37 14.24
CA THR A 329 0.84 -2.07 14.65
C THR A 329 1.06 -2.39 16.14
N ALA A 330 0.15 -1.96 17.02
CA ALA A 330 0.25 -2.23 18.46
C ALA A 330 0.10 -3.72 18.78
N TYR A 331 -0.77 -4.43 18.04
CA TYR A 331 -0.89 -5.88 18.12
C TYR A 331 0.41 -6.60 17.74
N VAL A 332 1.09 -6.16 16.68
CA VAL A 332 2.38 -6.70 16.27
C VAL A 332 3.43 -6.47 17.35
N ASP A 333 3.55 -5.25 17.87
CA ASP A 333 4.53 -4.92 18.91
C ASP A 333 4.29 -5.77 20.17
N ALA A 334 3.02 -5.95 20.58
CA ALA A 334 2.66 -6.82 21.69
C ALA A 334 3.03 -8.30 21.41
N CYS A 335 2.85 -8.78 20.18
CA CYS A 335 3.23 -10.13 19.80
C CYS A 335 4.74 -10.33 19.77
N ILE A 336 5.52 -9.33 19.34
CA ILE A 336 6.98 -9.35 19.44
C ILE A 336 7.39 -9.44 20.92
N ALA A 337 6.85 -8.57 21.77
CA ALA A 337 7.19 -8.50 23.19
C ALA A 337 6.82 -9.76 23.98
N THR A 338 5.72 -10.43 23.59
CA THR A 338 5.19 -11.63 24.28
C THR A 338 5.55 -12.95 23.60
N GLY A 339 6.37 -12.93 22.54
CA GLY A 339 6.79 -14.15 21.83
C GLY A 339 5.69 -14.83 21.02
N ARG A 340 4.62 -14.12 20.64
CA ARG A 340 3.45 -14.62 19.88
C ARG A 340 3.55 -14.33 18.37
N VAL A 341 4.76 -14.27 17.82
CA VAL A 341 5.00 -13.93 16.41
C VAL A 341 4.38 -14.96 15.45
N GLN A 342 4.36 -16.23 15.83
CA GLN A 342 3.68 -17.29 15.09
C GLN A 342 2.17 -17.01 14.95
N GLU A 343 1.51 -16.71 16.08
CA GLU A 343 0.08 -16.39 16.10
C GLU A 343 -0.23 -15.17 15.23
N MET A 344 0.55 -14.09 15.38
CA MET A 344 0.42 -12.88 14.56
C MET A 344 0.56 -13.19 13.06
N THR A 345 1.56 -13.97 12.67
CA THR A 345 1.81 -14.30 11.26
C THR A 345 0.68 -15.15 10.67
N ALA A 346 0.18 -16.14 11.42
CA ALA A 346 -0.95 -16.96 11.01
C ALA A 346 -2.23 -16.12 10.86
N ASN A 347 -2.53 -15.27 11.85
CA ASN A 347 -3.70 -14.41 11.84
C ASN A 347 -3.66 -13.43 10.66
N LEU A 348 -2.51 -12.80 10.41
CA LEU A 348 -2.34 -11.90 9.27
C LEU A 348 -2.58 -12.60 7.93
N HIS A 349 -2.04 -13.81 7.76
CA HIS A 349 -2.25 -14.61 6.55
C HIS A 349 -3.73 -14.90 6.32
N VAL A 350 -4.48 -15.25 7.36
CA VAL A 350 -5.91 -15.52 7.28
C VAL A 350 -6.69 -14.26 6.96
N ILE A 351 -6.48 -13.16 7.72
CA ILE A 351 -7.24 -11.92 7.55
C ILE A 351 -7.01 -11.33 6.16
N ARG A 352 -5.76 -11.18 5.73
CA ARG A 352 -5.44 -10.69 4.37
C ARG A 352 -5.96 -11.63 3.29
N GLY A 353 -5.80 -12.92 3.51
CA GLY A 353 -6.29 -13.94 2.59
C GLY A 353 -7.80 -13.79 2.35
N GLU A 354 -8.57 -13.67 3.42
CA GLU A 354 -10.02 -13.51 3.34
C GLU A 354 -10.43 -12.17 2.73
N MET A 355 -9.80 -11.05 3.12
CA MET A 355 -10.10 -9.75 2.53
C MET A 355 -9.84 -9.73 1.01
N ALA A 356 -8.74 -10.34 0.56
CA ALA A 356 -8.42 -10.45 -0.85
C ALA A 356 -9.39 -11.36 -1.62
N GLU A 357 -9.77 -12.50 -1.02
CA GLU A 357 -10.72 -13.44 -1.64
C GLU A 357 -12.15 -12.92 -1.65
N CYS A 358 -12.61 -12.26 -0.58
CA CYS A 358 -13.88 -11.53 -0.55
C CYS A 358 -13.92 -10.49 -1.67
N SER A 359 -12.90 -9.63 -1.77
CA SER A 359 -12.83 -8.61 -2.82
C SER A 359 -12.90 -9.22 -4.23
N ARG A 360 -12.14 -10.29 -4.49
CA ARG A 360 -12.02 -10.91 -5.81
C ARG A 360 -13.21 -11.79 -6.18
N ASP A 361 -13.56 -12.72 -5.30
CA ASP A 361 -14.47 -13.81 -5.61
C ASP A 361 -15.92 -13.41 -5.36
N ASP A 362 -16.20 -12.65 -4.30
CA ASP A 362 -17.58 -12.22 -4.00
C ASP A 362 -17.98 -10.98 -4.80
N PHE A 363 -17.05 -10.04 -5.04
CA PHE A 363 -17.35 -8.73 -5.64
C PHE A 363 -16.65 -8.44 -6.97
N GLY A 364 -15.82 -9.35 -7.50
CA GLY A 364 -15.17 -9.13 -8.80
C GLY A 364 -14.11 -8.02 -8.81
N GLY A 365 -13.73 -7.49 -7.63
CA GLY A 365 -12.72 -6.47 -7.46
C GLY A 365 -11.30 -6.98 -7.70
N ARG A 366 -10.37 -6.04 -7.79
CA ARG A 366 -8.94 -6.32 -7.98
C ARG A 366 -8.13 -5.75 -6.83
N LYS A 367 -7.50 -6.63 -6.05
CA LYS A 367 -6.43 -6.22 -5.14
C LYS A 367 -5.28 -5.63 -5.96
N VAL A 368 -4.87 -4.41 -5.61
CA VAL A 368 -3.67 -3.78 -6.14
C VAL A 368 -2.46 -4.23 -5.32
N ARG A 369 -2.54 -4.13 -3.98
CA ARG A 369 -1.55 -4.66 -3.02
C ARG A 369 -2.07 -4.62 -1.59
N PHE A 370 -1.28 -5.17 -0.67
CA PHE A 370 -1.31 -4.79 0.74
C PHE A 370 -0.19 -3.79 1.05
N ILE A 371 -0.49 -2.69 1.74
CA ILE A 371 0.49 -1.73 2.29
C ILE A 371 0.50 -1.90 3.79
N GLY A 372 1.52 -2.56 4.35
CA GLY A 372 1.33 -3.04 5.71
C GLY A 372 0.11 -3.95 5.74
N ASP A 373 -0.67 -3.88 6.80
CA ASP A 373 -1.96 -4.56 6.98
C ASP A 373 -3.14 -3.99 6.19
N CYS A 374 -2.97 -2.85 5.52
CA CYS A 374 -4.03 -2.22 4.74
C CYS A 374 -4.19 -2.84 3.33
N LEU A 375 -5.42 -3.20 2.96
CA LEU A 375 -5.81 -3.57 1.60
C LEU A 375 -6.03 -2.33 0.75
N HIS A 376 -5.35 -2.23 -0.40
CA HIS A 376 -5.74 -1.34 -1.48
C HIS A 376 -6.33 -2.18 -2.64
N GLY A 377 -7.63 -2.00 -2.87
CA GLY A 377 -8.39 -2.64 -3.95
C GLY A 377 -9.05 -1.65 -4.89
N LEU A 378 -9.51 -2.16 -6.03
CA LEU A 378 -10.29 -1.42 -7.03
C LEU A 378 -11.53 -2.23 -7.40
N ILE A 379 -12.65 -1.55 -7.62
CA ILE A 379 -13.88 -2.16 -8.14
C ILE A 379 -14.54 -1.22 -9.15
N ALA A 380 -15.14 -1.79 -10.18
CA ALA A 380 -15.91 -1.08 -11.19
C ALA A 380 -16.94 -2.02 -11.80
N GLU A 381 -18.06 -1.46 -12.21
CA GLU A 381 -19.13 -2.10 -12.99
C GLU A 381 -19.32 -1.36 -14.31
N GLY A 382 -19.86 -2.04 -15.33
CA GLY A 382 -20.10 -1.45 -16.64
C GLY A 382 -19.79 -2.40 -17.79
N SER A 383 -19.35 -1.84 -18.90
CA SER A 383 -19.04 -2.55 -20.15
C SER A 383 -17.58 -2.35 -20.57
N ARG A 384 -17.20 -2.93 -21.70
CA ARG A 384 -15.87 -2.73 -22.33
C ARG A 384 -15.52 -1.30 -22.71
N VAL A 385 -16.51 -0.40 -22.81
CA VAL A 385 -16.31 0.97 -23.31
C VAL A 385 -16.72 2.05 -22.31
N GLU A 386 -17.47 1.69 -21.26
CA GLU A 386 -18.04 2.64 -20.32
C GLU A 386 -18.15 2.04 -18.91
N THR A 387 -17.96 2.88 -17.90
CA THR A 387 -18.15 2.49 -16.49
C THR A 387 -19.50 3.00 -16.01
N ASP A 388 -20.31 2.12 -15.44
CA ASP A 388 -21.54 2.49 -14.73
C ASP A 388 -21.16 3.02 -13.35
N LEU A 389 -21.11 4.35 -13.21
CA LEU A 389 -20.64 4.99 -11.97
C LEU A 389 -21.56 4.67 -10.77
N PRO A 390 -22.91 4.80 -10.86
CA PRO A 390 -23.79 4.42 -9.77
C PRO A 390 -23.68 2.95 -9.37
N ALA A 391 -23.62 2.01 -10.34
CA ALA A 391 -23.49 0.59 -10.04
C ALA A 391 -22.12 0.24 -9.45
N SER A 392 -21.06 0.94 -9.86
CA SER A 392 -19.72 0.80 -9.29
C SER A 392 -19.70 1.21 -7.82
N VAL A 393 -20.36 2.33 -7.48
CA VAL A 393 -20.47 2.80 -6.09
C VAL A 393 -21.33 1.85 -5.25
N ASP A 394 -22.45 1.35 -5.79
CA ASP A 394 -23.28 0.35 -5.12
C ASP A 394 -22.48 -0.92 -4.78
N SER A 395 -21.76 -1.45 -5.77
CA SER A 395 -20.90 -2.62 -5.60
C SER A 395 -19.76 -2.38 -4.60
N ALA A 396 -19.19 -1.17 -4.59
CA ALA A 396 -18.15 -0.79 -3.63
C ALA A 396 -18.67 -0.72 -2.18
N VAL A 397 -19.89 -0.21 -1.96
CA VAL A 397 -20.52 -0.17 -0.63
C VAL A 397 -20.86 -1.59 -0.15
N ARG A 398 -21.35 -2.46 -1.04
CA ARG A 398 -21.56 -3.89 -0.72
C ARG A 398 -20.25 -4.61 -0.42
N LEU A 399 -19.18 -4.31 -1.16
CA LEU A 399 -17.84 -4.82 -0.87
C LEU A 399 -17.37 -4.36 0.51
N ALA A 400 -17.55 -3.10 0.89
CA ALA A 400 -17.20 -2.62 2.23
C ALA A 400 -17.94 -3.41 3.33
N GLY A 401 -19.25 -3.65 3.16
CA GLY A 401 -20.03 -4.49 4.06
C GLY A 401 -19.50 -5.94 4.13
N GLY A 402 -19.20 -6.53 2.98
CA GLY A 402 -18.63 -7.88 2.90
C GLY A 402 -17.26 -7.99 3.56
N LEU A 403 -16.38 -6.99 3.39
CA LEU A 403 -15.08 -6.93 4.05
C LEU A 403 -15.23 -6.84 5.57
N ARG A 404 -16.15 -5.98 6.07
CA ARG A 404 -16.43 -5.86 7.50
C ARG A 404 -16.96 -7.16 8.09
N SER A 405 -18.00 -7.76 7.49
CA SER A 405 -18.54 -9.04 7.96
C SER A 405 -17.51 -10.16 7.95
N SER A 406 -16.63 -10.18 6.95
CA SER A 406 -15.55 -11.18 6.87
C SER A 406 -14.51 -10.98 7.96
N PHE A 407 -14.15 -9.73 8.24
CA PHE A 407 -13.21 -9.37 9.31
C PHE A 407 -13.79 -9.67 10.69
N ASP A 408 -15.06 -9.35 10.94
CA ASP A 408 -15.73 -9.67 12.19
C ASP A 408 -15.81 -11.19 12.40
N LEU A 409 -16.06 -11.96 11.35
CA LEU A 409 -15.98 -13.41 11.44
C LEU A 409 -14.55 -13.89 11.77
N CYS A 410 -13.51 -13.29 11.19
CA CYS A 410 -12.13 -13.58 11.57
C CYS A 410 -11.90 -13.31 13.07
N LYS A 411 -12.43 -12.22 13.64
CA LYS A 411 -12.31 -11.92 15.07
C LYS A 411 -12.92 -12.98 15.98
N THR A 412 -13.98 -13.66 15.52
CA THR A 412 -14.59 -14.77 16.28
C THR A 412 -13.83 -16.09 16.15
N MET A 413 -13.08 -16.28 15.05
CA MET A 413 -12.45 -17.55 14.72
C MET A 413 -10.96 -17.59 15.06
N LEU A 414 -10.31 -16.44 15.15
CA LEU A 414 -8.86 -16.31 15.36
C LEU A 414 -8.55 -15.83 16.79
N PRO A 415 -7.52 -16.37 17.44
CA PRO A 415 -7.11 -15.93 18.78
C PRO A 415 -6.45 -14.55 18.72
N GLY A 416 -6.54 -13.79 19.81
CA GLY A 416 -5.70 -12.59 20.01
C GLY A 416 -6.05 -11.35 19.17
N VAL A 417 -7.05 -11.42 18.28
CA VAL A 417 -7.43 -10.32 17.36
C VAL A 417 -8.72 -9.59 17.72
N GLY A 418 -9.38 -9.94 18.83
CA GLY A 418 -10.69 -9.40 19.21
C GLY A 418 -10.74 -7.87 19.39
N ALA A 419 -9.61 -7.24 19.74
CA ALA A 419 -9.50 -5.80 19.90
C ALA A 419 -9.20 -5.03 18.59
N LEU A 420 -8.92 -5.74 17.49
CA LEU A 420 -8.67 -5.10 16.20
C LEU A 420 -9.96 -4.57 15.57
N GLY A 421 -9.81 -3.53 14.75
CA GLY A 421 -10.88 -2.95 13.94
C GLY A 421 -10.53 -2.98 12.45
N LEU A 422 -11.50 -2.58 11.62
CA LEU A 422 -11.35 -2.38 10.19
C LEU A 422 -11.94 -1.02 9.78
N ALA A 423 -11.06 -0.10 9.40
CA ALA A 423 -11.41 1.21 8.85
C ALA A 423 -11.47 1.12 7.33
N ILE A 424 -12.59 1.53 6.71
CA ILE A 424 -12.80 1.38 5.26
C ILE A 424 -13.15 2.72 4.62
N ALA A 425 -12.50 3.09 3.53
CA ALA A 425 -12.94 4.24 2.73
C ALA A 425 -13.01 3.93 1.23
N LEU A 426 -13.97 4.57 0.59
CA LEU A 426 -14.30 4.39 -0.82
C LEU A 426 -14.25 5.74 -1.54
N GLU A 427 -13.59 5.81 -2.69
CA GLU A 427 -13.65 7.00 -3.55
C GLU A 427 -13.65 6.62 -5.03
N LEU A 428 -14.44 7.34 -5.82
CA LEU A 428 -14.59 7.13 -7.25
C LEU A 428 -13.70 8.11 -8.03
N GLY A 429 -13.00 7.62 -9.04
CA GLY A 429 -12.36 8.51 -10.01
C GLY A 429 -11.65 7.79 -11.14
N PRO A 430 -11.21 8.52 -12.17
CA PRO A 430 -10.42 7.96 -13.25
C PRO A 430 -9.12 7.41 -12.66
N THR A 431 -8.88 6.11 -12.80
CA THR A 431 -7.76 5.45 -12.13
C THR A 431 -6.92 4.67 -13.13
N PRO A 432 -5.70 5.13 -13.43
CA PRO A 432 -4.72 4.35 -14.19
C PRO A 432 -4.24 3.13 -13.39
N ILE A 433 -4.05 2.00 -14.07
CA ILE A 433 -3.54 0.75 -13.50
C ILE A 433 -2.43 0.22 -14.42
N THR A 434 -1.21 0.06 -13.90
CA THR A 434 -0.03 -0.31 -14.69
C THR A 434 1.08 -0.96 -13.86
N ARG A 435 2.25 -1.18 -14.45
CA ARG A 435 3.51 -1.49 -13.75
C ARG A 435 4.58 -0.43 -14.07
N LEU A 436 5.31 -0.01 -13.05
CA LEU A 436 6.29 1.08 -13.09
C LEU A 436 7.69 0.62 -12.66
N GLY A 437 8.70 1.48 -12.89
CA GLY A 437 10.10 1.20 -12.58
C GLY A 437 10.76 0.26 -13.59
N ILE A 438 11.82 -0.41 -13.16
CA ILE A 438 12.67 -1.25 -14.01
C ILE A 438 11.88 -2.48 -14.49
N ARG A 439 11.94 -2.78 -15.79
CA ARG A 439 11.15 -3.86 -16.43
C ARG A 439 11.46 -5.25 -15.83
N GLY A 440 10.54 -6.18 -16.04
CA GLY A 440 10.64 -7.57 -15.58
C GLY A 440 10.10 -7.76 -14.17
N GLU A 441 10.69 -8.69 -13.40
CA GLU A 441 10.29 -9.00 -12.03
C GLU A 441 10.40 -7.80 -11.07
N ARG A 442 11.21 -6.82 -11.44
CA ARG A 442 11.43 -5.60 -10.66
C ARG A 442 10.35 -4.55 -10.81
N SER A 443 9.53 -4.64 -11.85
CA SER A 443 8.51 -3.63 -12.10
C SER A 443 7.37 -3.76 -11.10
N VAL A 444 6.94 -2.63 -10.56
CA VAL A 444 6.02 -2.58 -9.42
C VAL A 444 4.63 -2.20 -9.90
N ARG A 445 3.64 -2.94 -9.44
CA ARG A 445 2.22 -2.64 -9.69
C ARG A 445 1.94 -1.20 -9.29
N CYS A 446 1.03 -0.52 -9.98
CA CYS A 446 0.65 0.85 -9.66
C CYS A 446 -0.81 1.08 -9.99
N ALA A 447 -1.55 1.65 -9.03
CA ALA A 447 -2.81 2.33 -9.23
C ALA A 447 -2.70 3.67 -8.51
N SER A 448 -2.90 4.77 -9.23
CA SER A 448 -2.48 6.10 -8.76
C SER A 448 -3.37 7.18 -9.37
N SER A 449 -4.20 7.81 -8.53
CA SER A 449 -5.15 8.87 -8.90
C SER A 449 -5.52 9.68 -7.65
N LYS A 450 -6.27 10.78 -7.83
CA LYS A 450 -6.91 11.54 -6.75
C LYS A 450 -7.86 10.64 -5.96
N ALA A 451 -8.56 9.72 -6.61
CA ALA A 451 -9.45 8.77 -5.92
C ALA A 451 -8.68 7.86 -4.95
N VAL A 452 -7.51 7.36 -5.38
CA VAL A 452 -6.60 6.58 -4.51
C VAL A 452 -6.13 7.43 -3.32
N SER A 453 -5.63 8.65 -3.56
CA SER A 453 -5.19 9.53 -2.47
C SER A 453 -6.31 9.92 -1.51
N THR A 454 -7.51 10.18 -2.03
CA THR A 454 -8.65 10.66 -1.24
C THR A 454 -9.23 9.53 -0.40
N SER A 455 -9.41 8.33 -0.96
CA SER A 455 -9.84 7.17 -0.18
C SER A 455 -8.83 6.82 0.91
N GLU A 456 -7.53 6.85 0.64
CA GLU A 456 -6.51 6.64 1.67
C GLU A 456 -6.56 7.71 2.78
N THR A 457 -6.66 9.00 2.39
CA THR A 457 -6.75 10.11 3.36
C THR A 457 -7.99 9.97 4.22
N LEU A 458 -9.15 9.69 3.61
CA LEU A 458 -10.39 9.44 4.34
C LEU A 458 -10.23 8.28 5.30
N GLN A 459 -9.71 7.13 4.85
CA GLN A 459 -9.53 5.95 5.68
C GLN A 459 -8.65 6.24 6.90
N SER A 460 -7.53 6.95 6.72
CA SER A 460 -6.60 7.26 7.81
C SER A 460 -7.20 8.12 8.93
N GLY A 461 -8.30 8.83 8.64
CA GLY A 461 -9.06 9.60 9.62
C GLY A 461 -10.18 8.83 10.32
N LEU A 462 -10.38 7.53 10.01
CA LEU A 462 -11.47 6.72 10.55
C LEU A 462 -11.07 5.90 11.77
N GLU A 463 -12.07 5.62 12.59
CA GLU A 463 -12.00 4.57 13.61
C GLU A 463 -12.22 3.18 13.02
N GLY A 464 -11.79 2.14 13.75
CA GLY A 464 -11.85 0.75 13.30
C GLY A 464 -13.25 0.15 13.14
N THR A 465 -14.31 0.88 13.38
CA THR A 465 -15.70 0.48 13.12
C THR A 465 -16.30 1.24 11.95
N GLN A 466 -15.61 2.24 11.42
CA GLN A 466 -16.19 3.21 10.50
C GLN A 466 -15.91 2.88 9.03
N THR A 467 -16.88 3.23 8.20
CA THR A 467 -16.78 3.21 6.74
C THR A 467 -17.13 4.59 6.19
N ALA A 468 -16.32 5.13 5.28
CA ALA A 468 -16.57 6.44 4.65
C ALA A 468 -16.72 6.35 3.13
N LEU A 469 -17.49 7.29 2.59
CA LEU A 469 -17.69 7.49 1.15
C LEU A 469 -17.18 8.87 0.77
N GLY A 470 -16.27 8.92 -0.19
CA GLY A 470 -15.68 10.15 -0.69
C GLY A 470 -16.64 11.01 -1.52
N PRO A 471 -16.31 12.28 -1.76
CA PRO A 471 -17.18 13.22 -2.47
C PRO A 471 -17.59 12.78 -3.88
N ASP A 472 -16.67 12.29 -4.71
CA ASP A 472 -16.97 11.95 -6.11
C ASP A 472 -17.80 10.65 -6.17
N ALA A 473 -17.53 9.70 -5.27
CA ALA A 473 -18.36 8.52 -5.06
C ALA A 473 -19.76 8.89 -4.53
N THR A 474 -19.87 9.84 -3.60
CA THR A 474 -21.15 10.33 -3.07
C THR A 474 -22.00 11.00 -4.15
N ALA A 475 -21.37 11.79 -5.03
CA ALA A 475 -22.05 12.44 -6.14
C ALA A 475 -22.64 11.42 -7.14
N ALA A 476 -21.90 10.33 -7.42
CA ALA A 476 -22.34 9.26 -8.31
C ALA A 476 -23.29 8.25 -7.63
N ALA A 477 -23.32 8.19 -6.30
CA ALA A 477 -24.05 7.18 -5.55
C ALA A 477 -25.56 7.22 -5.80
N PRO A 478 -26.25 6.07 -5.84
CA PRO A 478 -27.71 5.98 -5.74
C PRO A 478 -28.27 6.71 -4.52
N PHE A 479 -29.53 7.17 -4.58
CA PHE A 479 -30.16 7.95 -3.51
C PHE A 479 -30.05 7.31 -2.12
N ARG A 480 -30.26 6.00 -2.02
CA ARG A 480 -30.16 5.26 -0.75
C ARG A 480 -28.75 5.37 -0.17
N ILE A 481 -27.72 5.11 -0.96
CA ILE A 481 -26.33 5.22 -0.50
C ILE A 481 -26.01 6.65 -0.05
N ARG A 482 -26.48 7.68 -0.77
CA ARG A 482 -26.33 9.07 -0.31
C ARG A 482 -27.00 9.35 1.04
N GLN A 483 -28.16 8.74 1.30
CA GLN A 483 -28.82 8.85 2.60
C GLN A 483 -28.04 8.13 3.70
N LEU A 484 -27.48 6.95 3.40
CA LEU A 484 -26.68 6.18 4.34
C LEU A 484 -25.46 6.96 4.85
N PHE A 485 -24.75 7.67 3.97
CA PHE A 485 -23.55 8.45 4.30
C PHE A 485 -23.82 9.95 4.56
N ARG A 486 -25.08 10.37 4.68
CA ARG A 486 -25.46 11.80 4.74
C ARG A 486 -24.77 12.58 5.86
N TYR A 487 -24.55 11.94 7.00
CA TYR A 487 -24.02 12.57 8.21
C TYR A 487 -22.54 12.27 8.46
N GLY A 488 -21.86 11.68 7.48
CA GLY A 488 -20.45 11.31 7.58
C GLY A 488 -20.23 9.80 7.55
N PRO A 489 -19.09 9.32 8.11
CA PRO A 489 -18.79 7.90 8.18
C PRO A 489 -19.87 7.10 8.92
N VAL A 490 -20.10 5.87 8.48
CA VAL A 490 -21.08 4.95 9.06
C VAL A 490 -20.37 3.90 9.88
N GLU A 491 -20.81 3.71 11.12
CA GLU A 491 -20.28 2.69 12.01
C GLU A 491 -20.89 1.31 11.74
N ASN A 492 -20.08 0.27 11.93
CA ASN A 492 -20.48 -1.14 11.89
C ASN A 492 -21.30 -1.51 10.64
N LEU A 493 -20.97 -0.90 9.50
CA LEU A 493 -21.62 -1.18 8.22
C LEU A 493 -21.18 -2.55 7.70
N ASP A 494 -21.84 -3.59 8.20
CA ASP A 494 -21.65 -4.98 7.78
C ASP A 494 -22.51 -5.32 6.53
N TYR A 495 -22.34 -6.52 5.98
CA TYR A 495 -23.04 -6.92 4.76
C TYR A 495 -24.56 -6.97 4.94
N GLU A 496 -25.05 -7.44 6.08
CA GLU A 496 -26.50 -7.52 6.34
C GLU A 496 -27.12 -6.12 6.47
N ALA A 497 -26.42 -5.20 7.13
CA ALA A 497 -26.81 -3.80 7.24
C ALA A 497 -26.89 -3.14 5.85
N VAL A 498 -25.89 -3.37 4.99
CA VAL A 498 -25.90 -2.87 3.60
C VAL A 498 -27.10 -3.44 2.83
N GLU A 499 -27.30 -4.76 2.86
CA GLU A 499 -28.41 -5.41 2.15
C GLU A 499 -29.78 -4.96 2.68
N THR A 500 -29.92 -4.75 3.99
CA THR A 500 -31.16 -4.25 4.60
C THR A 500 -31.47 -2.83 4.12
N PHE A 501 -30.45 -1.97 4.09
CA PHE A 501 -30.60 -0.58 3.69
C PHE A 501 -30.88 -0.43 2.18
N LEU A 502 -30.19 -1.23 1.36
CA LEU A 502 -30.30 -1.18 -0.11
C LEU A 502 -31.44 -2.03 -0.68
N GLY A 503 -31.75 -3.18 -0.07
CA GLY A 503 -32.76 -4.14 -0.51
C GLY A 503 -34.20 -3.83 -0.07
N GLY A 504 -34.39 -2.84 0.80
CA GLY A 504 -35.72 -2.44 1.28
C GLY A 504 -36.57 -1.72 0.23
N SER A 505 -37.16 -2.45 -0.71
CA SER A 505 -38.43 -2.00 -1.32
C SER A 505 -39.47 -1.90 -0.20
N PRO A 506 -40.24 -0.80 -0.07
CA PRO A 506 -41.41 -0.84 0.78
C PRO A 506 -42.31 -1.94 0.24
N LYS A 507 -42.57 -2.99 1.04
CA LYS A 507 -43.74 -3.82 0.80
C LYS A 507 -44.93 -2.90 1.01
N VAL A 508 -45.41 -2.30 -0.07
CA VAL A 508 -46.76 -1.72 -0.10
C VAL A 508 -47.67 -2.86 0.33
N PRO A 509 -48.40 -2.75 1.46
CA PRO A 509 -49.39 -3.75 1.80
C PRO A 509 -50.32 -3.85 0.61
N ALA A 510 -50.53 -5.06 0.08
CA ALA A 510 -51.53 -5.26 -0.97
C ALA A 510 -52.82 -4.58 -0.51
N ALA A 511 -53.31 -3.63 -1.29
CA ALA A 511 -54.60 -3.01 -1.02
C ALA A 511 -55.63 -4.13 -0.84
N PRO A 512 -56.47 -4.10 0.21
CA PRO A 512 -57.49 -5.12 0.39
C PRO A 512 -58.32 -5.19 -0.89
N ALA A 513 -58.46 -6.40 -1.41
CA ALA A 513 -59.18 -6.65 -2.65
C ALA A 513 -60.55 -5.98 -2.58
N ALA A 514 -60.81 -5.05 -3.51
CA ALA A 514 -62.13 -4.45 -3.65
C ALA A 514 -63.13 -5.58 -3.90
N THR A 515 -63.98 -5.84 -2.92
CA THR A 515 -65.14 -6.72 -3.07
C THR A 515 -66.01 -6.16 -4.17
N SER A 516 -66.17 -6.92 -5.25
CA SER A 516 -67.06 -6.61 -6.35
C SER A 516 -68.48 -6.37 -5.82
N PRO A 517 -69.19 -5.32 -6.26
CA PRO A 517 -70.56 -5.11 -5.84
C PRO A 517 -71.43 -6.26 -6.35
N ARG A 518 -72.20 -6.87 -5.43
CA ARG A 518 -73.24 -7.85 -5.76
C ARG A 518 -74.27 -7.19 -6.69
N PRO A 519 -74.78 -7.89 -7.72
CA PRO A 519 -75.87 -7.36 -8.53
C PRO A 519 -77.15 -7.30 -7.67
N GLU A 520 -77.72 -6.11 -7.55
CA GLU A 520 -79.03 -5.91 -6.94
C GLU A 520 -80.11 -6.59 -7.81
N PHE A 521 -80.86 -7.50 -7.17
CA PHE A 521 -82.07 -8.07 -7.71
C PHE A 521 -83.11 -6.97 -7.91
N ARG A 522 -83.49 -6.67 -9.16
CA ARG A 522 -84.71 -5.91 -9.47
C ARG A 522 -85.91 -6.85 -9.36
N ALA A 523 -86.75 -6.62 -8.35
CA ALA A 523 -88.10 -7.15 -8.31
C ALA A 523 -89.05 -6.19 -9.06
N HIS A 524 -89.76 -6.72 -10.06
CA HIS A 524 -90.89 -6.06 -10.72
C HIS A 524 -92.18 -6.31 -9.93
N ALA A 525 -92.88 -5.23 -9.57
CA ALA A 525 -94.33 -5.11 -9.36
C ALA A 525 -94.60 -3.59 -9.25
N SER A 526 -95.52 -2.95 -9.96
CA SER A 526 -96.78 -3.35 -10.60
C SER A 526 -97.03 -2.48 -11.83
#